data_AF-A0AAD6N6V6-F1
#
_entry.id   AF-A0AAD6N6V6-F1
#
_cell.length_a   1.000
_cell.length_b   1.000
_cell.length_c   1.000
_cell.angle_alpha   90.00
_cell.angle_beta   90.00
_cell.angle_gamma   90.00
#
_symmetry.space_group_name_H-M   'P 1'
#
loop_
_entity.id
_entity.type
_entity.pdbx_description
1 polymer ?
#
loop_
_entity_poly.entity_id
_entity_poly.type
_entity_poly.pdbx_seq_one_letter_code
_entity_poly.pdbx_strand_id
1 'polypeptide(L)'
;VHYGLGKPQEILHPNETEKQFLFLWLSIPLYSFSLTFTKASILLLYIRIFALPRFILMSRIALGVISTYGLWCVLSSILSCIPVNAFWDTSIQGRCIKREFLWFFNAGINIVTDLGILVMPIPVLSHLQLSWKRKFGLMLIFAAGSLKIAPALQA
;
A
#
# COMPACT_ATOMS: atom_id res chain seq x y z
N VAL A 1 -2.13 -22.19 -18.75
CA VAL A 1 -2.36 -20.76 -18.47
C VAL A 1 -3.84 -20.49 -18.62
N HIS A 2 -4.61 -20.54 -17.53
CA HIS A 2 -6.03 -20.17 -17.56
C HIS A 2 -6.15 -18.64 -17.56
N TYR A 3 -7.07 -18.09 -18.35
CA TYR A 3 -7.35 -16.66 -18.45
C TYR A 3 -6.25 -15.78 -19.05
N GLY A 4 -5.36 -16.33 -19.89
CA GLY A 4 -4.50 -15.48 -20.74
C GLY A 4 -3.44 -14.62 -20.03
N LEU A 5 -3.19 -14.84 -18.74
CA LEU A 5 -2.13 -14.15 -17.98
C LEU A 5 -0.76 -14.38 -18.66
N GLY A 6 -0.12 -13.30 -19.12
CA GLY A 6 1.19 -13.33 -19.79
C GLY A 6 1.17 -13.41 -21.32
N LYS A 7 0.00 -13.36 -21.97
CA LYS A 7 -0.11 -13.21 -23.43
C LYS A 7 -0.25 -11.73 -23.84
N PRO A 8 0.28 -11.32 -25.00
CA PRO A 8 0.07 -9.97 -25.53
C PRO A 8 -1.43 -9.66 -25.64
N GLN A 9 -1.79 -8.43 -25.29
CA GLN A 9 -3.19 -7.97 -25.16
C GLN A 9 -3.99 -8.12 -26.46
N GLU A 10 -3.30 -8.21 -27.59
CA GLU A 10 -3.85 -8.36 -28.95
C GLU A 10 -4.39 -9.77 -29.26
N ILE A 11 -4.01 -10.79 -28.49
CA ILE A 11 -4.35 -12.21 -28.77
C ILE A 11 -5.48 -12.72 -27.84
N LEU A 12 -6.03 -11.85 -27.01
CA LEU A 12 -7.00 -12.22 -25.97
C LEU A 12 -8.44 -11.99 -26.47
N HIS A 13 -9.25 -13.04 -26.41
CA HIS A 13 -10.69 -12.91 -26.65
C HIS A 13 -11.31 -11.95 -25.63
N PRO A 14 -12.33 -11.14 -26.02
CA PRO A 14 -12.91 -10.10 -25.16
C PRO A 14 -13.43 -10.64 -23.81
N ASN A 15 -14.00 -11.85 -23.80
CA ASN A 15 -14.52 -12.52 -22.60
C ASN A 15 -13.42 -12.97 -21.60
N GLU A 16 -12.21 -13.27 -22.08
CA GLU A 16 -11.08 -13.64 -21.21
C GLU A 16 -10.42 -12.40 -20.60
N THR A 17 -10.40 -11.31 -21.37
CA THR A 17 -9.85 -10.00 -20.95
C THR A 17 -10.69 -9.38 -19.83
N GLU A 18 -12.02 -9.47 -19.94
CA GLU A 18 -12.96 -8.99 -18.92
C GLU A 18 -12.74 -9.66 -17.56
N LYS A 19 -12.60 -10.99 -17.55
CA LYS A 19 -12.33 -11.78 -16.33
C LYS A 19 -10.99 -11.41 -15.70
N GLN A 20 -9.95 -11.18 -16.50
CA GLN A 20 -8.65 -10.74 -15.98
C GLN A 20 -8.75 -9.40 -15.26
N PHE A 21 -9.45 -8.42 -15.85
CA PHE A 21 -9.66 -7.13 -15.21
C PHE A 21 -10.46 -7.26 -13.91
N LEU A 22 -11.47 -8.13 -13.88
CA LEU A 22 -12.27 -8.38 -12.68
C LEU A 22 -11.43 -8.98 -11.53
N PHE A 23 -10.59 -9.97 -11.81
CA PHE A 23 -9.67 -10.53 -10.81
C PHE A 23 -8.66 -9.49 -10.31
N LEU A 24 -8.12 -8.67 -11.22
CA LEU A 24 -7.21 -7.59 -10.85
C LEU A 24 -7.90 -6.58 -9.94
N TRP A 25 -9.12 -6.18 -10.28
CA TRP A 25 -9.95 -5.26 -9.51
C TRP A 25 -10.25 -5.78 -8.10
N LEU A 26 -10.47 -7.09 -7.93
CA LEU A 26 -10.67 -7.70 -6.61
C LEU A 26 -9.37 -7.76 -5.79
N SER A 27 -8.23 -7.99 -6.45
CA SER A 27 -6.94 -8.17 -5.77
C SER A 27 -6.39 -6.88 -5.14
N ILE A 28 -6.63 -5.73 -5.76
CA ILE A 28 -6.12 -4.41 -5.34
C ILE A 28 -6.63 -3.99 -3.94
N PRO A 29 -7.95 -4.01 -3.64
CA PRO A 29 -8.45 -3.66 -2.33
C PRO A 29 -8.02 -4.70 -1.28
N LEU A 30 -7.98 -6.00 -1.61
CA LEU A 30 -7.50 -7.05 -0.70
C LEU A 30 -6.04 -6.83 -0.29
N TYR A 31 -5.19 -6.49 -1.24
CA TYR A 31 -3.80 -6.12 -0.98
C TYR A 31 -3.71 -4.89 -0.05
N SER A 32 -4.48 -3.84 -0.35
CA SER A 32 -4.52 -2.61 0.45
C SER A 32 -5.01 -2.87 1.89
N PHE A 33 -6.01 -3.73 2.06
CA PHE A 33 -6.49 -4.18 3.37
C PHE A 33 -5.39 -4.91 4.14
N SER A 34 -4.72 -5.87 3.49
CA SER A 34 -3.64 -6.64 4.12
C SER A 34 -2.53 -5.72 4.64
N LEU A 35 -2.06 -4.77 3.82
CA LEU A 35 -1.06 -3.78 4.23
C LEU A 35 -1.53 -2.94 5.43
N THR A 36 -2.76 -2.44 5.40
CA THR A 36 -3.33 -1.64 6.50
C THR A 36 -3.39 -2.44 7.80
N PHE A 37 -3.78 -3.72 7.71
CA PHE A 37 -3.88 -4.61 8.87
C PHE A 37 -2.52 -4.95 9.46
N THR A 38 -1.51 -5.18 8.62
CA THR A 38 -0.12 -5.38 9.07
C THR A 38 0.38 -4.17 9.85
N LYS A 39 0.18 -2.96 9.33
CA LYS A 39 0.57 -1.71 10.01
C LYS A 39 -0.16 -1.51 11.34
N ALA A 40 -1.46 -1.78 11.35
CA ALA A 40 -2.27 -1.75 12.57
C ALA A 40 -1.76 -2.72 13.64
N SER A 41 -1.41 -3.95 13.26
CA SER A 41 -0.85 -4.96 14.15
C SER A 41 0.46 -4.49 14.81
N ILE A 42 1.36 -3.88 14.04
CA ILE A 42 2.62 -3.32 14.55
C ILE A 42 2.37 -2.21 15.57
N LEU A 43 1.44 -1.29 15.29
CA LEU A 43 1.08 -0.21 16.21
C LEU A 43 0.44 -0.73 17.51
N LEU A 44 -0.41 -1.75 17.43
CA LEU A 44 -0.98 -2.41 18.61
C LEU A 44 0.11 -3.08 19.46
N LEU A 45 1.10 -3.72 18.82
CA LEU A 45 2.25 -4.27 19.50
C LEU A 45 3.08 -3.18 20.19
N TYR A 46 3.26 -2.02 19.56
CA TYR A 46 3.95 -0.87 20.15
C TYR A 46 3.24 -0.32 21.38
N ILE A 47 1.90 -0.19 21.33
CA ILE A 47 1.09 0.23 22.49
C ILE A 47 1.23 -0.77 23.64
N ARG A 48 1.32 -2.07 23.35
CA ARG A 48 1.48 -3.13 24.35
C ARG A 48 2.88 -3.15 24.98
N ILE A 49 3.92 -2.89 24.20
CA ILE A 49 5.32 -2.92 24.66
C ILE A 49 5.68 -1.66 25.44
N PHE A 50 5.31 -0.49 24.94
CA PHE A 50 5.72 0.78 25.52
C PHE A 50 4.59 1.35 26.39
N ALA A 51 4.73 1.23 27.71
CA ALA A 51 3.79 1.79 28.69
C ALA A 51 3.94 3.31 28.89
N LEU A 52 4.44 4.06 27.89
CA LEU A 52 4.57 5.51 27.97
C LEU A 52 3.28 6.18 27.49
N PRO A 53 2.58 6.98 28.33
CA PRO A 53 1.27 7.54 27.97
C PRO A 53 1.31 8.43 26.72
N ARG A 54 2.39 9.20 26.53
CA ARG A 54 2.60 10.03 25.32
C ARG A 54 2.75 9.17 24.06
N PHE A 55 3.48 8.07 24.15
CA PHE A 55 3.73 7.18 23.02
C PHE A 55 2.47 6.37 22.65
N ILE A 56 1.69 5.94 23.65
CA ILE A 56 0.40 5.28 23.44
C ILE A 56 -0.57 6.22 22.74
N LEU A 57 -0.65 7.50 23.15
CA LEU A 57 -1.50 8.48 22.49
C LEU A 57 -1.11 8.68 21.01
N MET A 58 0.19 8.87 20.73
CA MET A 58 0.69 9.01 19.36
C MET A 58 0.41 7.76 18.51
N SER A 59 0.61 6.56 19.07
CA SER A 59 0.34 5.30 18.38
C SER A 59 -1.16 5.10 18.09
N ARG A 60 -2.05 5.50 19.01
CA ARG A 60 -3.51 5.48 18.79
C ARG A 60 -3.95 6.45 17.70
N ILE A 61 -3.37 7.66 17.67
CA ILE A 61 -3.64 8.63 16.59
C ILE A 61 -3.18 8.06 15.25
N ALA A 62 -1.96 7.51 15.19
CA ALA A 62 -1.43 6.89 13.97
C ALA A 62 -2.30 5.72 13.50
N LEU A 63 -2.80 4.89 14.43
CA LEU A 63 -3.73 3.80 14.12
C LEU A 63 -5.03 4.31 13.47
N GLY A 64 -5.58 5.41 13.99
CA GLY A 64 -6.77 6.07 13.41
C GLY A 64 -6.51 6.62 12.01
N VAL A 65 -5.37 7.27 11.81
CA VAL A 65 -4.95 7.79 10.50
C VAL A 65 -4.80 6.67 9.48
N ILE A 66 -4.09 5.58 9.84
CA ILE A 66 -3.86 4.44 8.95
C ILE A 66 -5.17 3.72 8.62
N SER A 67 -6.07 3.57 9.59
CA SER A 67 -7.38 2.94 9.36
C SER A 67 -8.24 3.78 8.42
N THR A 68 -8.25 5.11 8.61
CA THR A 68 -8.99 6.04 7.74
C THR A 68 -8.43 6.03 6.33
N TYR A 69 -7.10 6.03 6.19
CA TYR A 69 -6.41 5.92 4.91
C TYR A 69 -6.70 4.58 4.21
N GLY A 70 -6.65 3.47 4.94
CA GLY A 70 -6.95 2.14 4.39
C GLY A 70 -8.38 2.07 3.85
N LEU A 71 -9.35 2.61 4.60
CA LEU A 71 -10.73 2.72 4.15
C LEU A 71 -10.86 3.58 2.90
N TRP A 72 -10.21 4.74 2.87
CA TRP A 72 -10.18 5.61 1.70
C TRP A 72 -9.60 4.91 0.46
N CYS A 73 -8.50 4.17 0.61
CA CYS A 73 -7.89 3.43 -0.49
C CYS A 73 -8.80 2.34 -1.04
N VAL A 74 -9.50 1.62 -0.18
CA VAL A 74 -10.46 0.58 -0.60
C VAL A 74 -11.63 1.22 -1.34
N LEU A 75 -12.21 2.28 -0.79
CA LEU A 75 -13.33 2.99 -1.42
C LEU A 75 -12.90 3.60 -2.76
N SER A 76 -11.72 4.21 -2.83
CA SER A 76 -11.17 4.77 -4.07
C SER A 76 -10.87 3.67 -5.10
N SER A 77 -10.42 2.49 -4.66
CA SER A 77 -10.15 1.36 -5.56
C SER A 77 -11.45 0.80 -6.14
N ILE A 78 -12.48 0.63 -5.30
CA ILE A 78 -13.81 0.16 -5.71
C ILE A 78 -14.49 1.18 -6.65
N LEU A 79 -14.38 2.47 -6.32
CA LEU A 79 -14.98 3.59 -7.06
C LEU A 79 -14.02 4.21 -8.09
N SER A 80 -12.98 3.49 -8.53
CA SER A 80 -11.97 4.01 -9.47
C SER A 80 -12.56 4.49 -10.80
N CYS A 81 -13.73 3.95 -11.16
CA CYS A 81 -14.51 4.34 -12.33
C CYS A 81 -15.95 4.65 -11.91
N ILE A 82 -16.49 5.75 -12.43
CA ILE A 82 -17.90 6.08 -12.31
C ILE A 82 -18.49 6.11 -13.72
N PRO A 83 -19.38 5.17 -14.08
CA PRO A 83 -19.92 4.08 -13.25
C PRO A 83 -18.97 2.85 -13.21
N VAL A 84 -19.05 2.03 -12.16
CA VAL A 84 -18.10 0.93 -11.87
C VAL A 84 -18.04 -0.13 -12.99
N ASN A 85 -19.17 -0.32 -13.68
CA ASN A 85 -19.33 -1.16 -14.86
C ASN A 85 -18.52 -0.71 -16.09
N ALA A 86 -18.11 0.55 -16.17
CA ALA A 86 -17.20 1.02 -17.23
C ALA A 86 -15.76 0.48 -17.07
N PHE A 87 -15.45 -0.17 -15.94
CA PHE A 87 -14.14 -0.78 -15.72
C PHE A 87 -13.94 -2.07 -16.53
N TRP A 88 -15.01 -2.86 -16.74
CA TRP A 88 -14.97 -4.12 -17.48
C TRP A 88 -15.69 -4.06 -18.83
N ASP A 89 -16.66 -3.15 -18.97
CA ASP A 89 -17.37 -2.92 -20.23
C ASP A 89 -16.94 -1.59 -20.86
N THR A 90 -16.04 -1.68 -21.86
CA THR A 90 -15.54 -0.53 -22.62
C THR A 90 -16.60 0.13 -23.52
N SER A 91 -17.80 -0.45 -23.64
CA SER A 91 -18.91 0.17 -24.40
C SER A 91 -19.61 1.31 -23.65
N ILE A 92 -19.40 1.39 -22.32
CA ILE A 92 -20.04 2.39 -21.45
C ILE A 92 -19.10 3.59 -21.28
N GLN A 93 -19.56 4.79 -21.65
CA GLN A 93 -18.82 6.03 -21.36
C GLN A 93 -18.79 6.30 -19.84
N GLY A 94 -17.70 5.91 -19.18
CA GLY A 94 -17.42 6.23 -17.79
C GLY A 94 -16.27 7.22 -17.61
N ARG A 95 -16.31 8.01 -16.53
CA ARG A 95 -15.14 8.76 -16.07
C ARG A 95 -14.34 7.88 -15.11
N CYS A 96 -13.19 7.40 -15.57
CA CYS A 96 -12.23 6.67 -14.75
C CYS A 96 -11.08 7.58 -14.30
N ILE A 97 -10.61 7.38 -13.07
CA ILE A 97 -9.38 8.01 -12.59
C ILE A 97 -8.18 7.33 -13.28
N LYS A 98 -7.16 8.13 -13.64
CA LYS A 98 -5.92 7.61 -14.23
C LYS A 98 -5.27 6.61 -13.27
N ARG A 99 -5.10 5.36 -13.72
CA ARG A 99 -4.52 4.27 -12.92
C ARG A 99 -3.15 4.63 -12.36
N GLU A 100 -2.29 5.24 -13.19
CA GLU A 100 -0.95 5.67 -12.80
C GLU A 100 -0.98 6.64 -11.61
N PHE A 101 -1.88 7.62 -11.64
CA PHE A 101 -2.00 8.61 -10.57
C PHE A 101 -2.38 7.95 -9.23
N LEU A 102 -3.40 7.09 -9.24
CA LEU A 102 -3.80 6.33 -8.05
C LEU A 102 -2.66 5.44 -7.55
N TRP A 103 -1.94 4.80 -8.46
CA TRP A 103 -0.86 3.88 -8.12
C TRP A 103 0.32 4.61 -7.47
N PHE A 104 0.81 5.70 -8.07
CA PHE A 104 1.89 6.51 -7.51
C PHE A 104 1.51 7.15 -6.17
N PHE A 105 0.28 7.64 -6.06
CA PHE A 105 -0.20 8.25 -4.82
C PHE A 105 -0.29 7.23 -3.67
N ASN A 106 -0.89 6.05 -3.95
CA ASN A 106 -1.03 4.99 -2.97
C ASN A 106 0.33 4.39 -2.58
N ALA A 107 1.25 4.23 -3.54
CA ALA A 107 2.63 3.81 -3.28
C ALA A 107 3.36 4.83 -2.39
N GLY A 108 3.26 6.12 -2.71
CA GLY A 108 3.88 7.19 -1.92
C GLY A 108 3.41 7.20 -0.47
N ILE A 109 2.09 7.15 -0.23
CA ILE A 109 1.56 7.14 1.14
C ILE A 109 1.93 5.85 1.87
N ASN A 110 1.94 4.70 1.20
CA ASN A 110 2.39 3.45 1.83
C ASN A 110 3.83 3.54 2.32
N ILE A 111 4.74 4.08 1.50
CA ILE A 111 6.14 4.30 1.88
C ILE A 111 6.23 5.26 3.05
N VAL A 112 5.55 6.41 2.98
CA VAL A 112 5.58 7.42 4.05
C VAL A 112 5.06 6.86 5.37
N THR A 113 3.97 6.09 5.33
CA THR A 113 3.40 5.46 6.54
C THR A 113 4.32 4.37 7.10
N ASP A 114 4.97 3.57 6.26
CA ASP A 114 5.94 2.56 6.72
C ASP A 114 7.15 3.21 7.39
N LEU A 115 7.70 4.26 6.78
CA LEU A 115 8.80 5.03 7.37
C LEU A 115 8.37 5.69 8.68
N GLY A 116 7.16 6.25 8.73
CA GLY A 116 6.59 6.84 9.94
C GLY A 116 6.53 5.84 11.10
N ILE A 117 5.99 4.64 10.86
CA ILE A 117 5.90 3.57 11.88
C ILE A 117 7.31 3.12 12.32
N LEU A 118 8.24 2.96 11.38
CA LEU A 118 9.61 2.52 11.69
C LEU A 118 10.41 3.57 12.47
N VAL A 119 10.21 4.86 12.19
CA VAL A 119 10.91 5.95 12.87
C VAL A 119 10.27 6.29 14.22
N MET A 120 8.96 6.11 14.36
CA MET A 120 8.19 6.41 15.58
C MET A 120 8.84 5.90 16.90
N PRO A 121 9.37 4.67 17.02
CA PRO A 121 9.98 4.20 18.25
C PRO A 121 11.41 4.71 18.48
N ILE A 122 12.11 5.24 17.46
CA ILE A 122 13.53 5.63 17.57
C ILE A 122 13.76 6.75 18.59
N PRO A 123 12.99 7.86 18.61
CA PRO A 123 13.16 8.92 19.60
C PRO A 123 12.88 8.43 21.02
N VAL A 124 11.83 7.63 21.22
CA VAL A 124 11.48 7.07 22.54
C VAL A 124 12.56 6.10 23.04
N LEU A 125 13.09 5.26 22.15
CA LEU A 125 14.19 4.34 22.46
C LEU A 125 15.52 5.08 22.70
N SER A 126 15.76 6.22 22.06
CA SER A 126 16.99 7.00 22.29
C SER A 126 17.05 7.60 23.69
N HIS A 127 15.88 7.91 24.26
CA HIS A 127 15.74 8.34 25.65
C HIS A 127 15.93 7.18 26.65
N LEU A 128 15.92 5.94 26.16
CA LEU A 128 16.01 4.69 26.91
C LEU A 128 17.22 3.86 26.43
N GLN A 129 18.43 4.44 26.53
CA GLN A 129 19.76 3.80 26.34
C GLN A 129 19.81 2.53 25.45
N LEU A 130 19.40 2.60 24.18
CA LEU A 130 19.47 1.44 23.27
C LEU A 130 20.32 1.71 22.02
N SER A 131 21.18 0.73 21.71
CA SER A 131 22.35 0.79 20.82
C SER A 131 22.10 1.12 19.34
N TRP A 132 23.10 1.73 18.70
CA TRP A 132 23.20 2.15 17.29
C TRP A 132 22.83 1.10 16.22
N LYS A 133 22.76 -0.19 16.58
CA LYS A 133 22.49 -1.31 15.66
C LYS A 133 21.12 -1.22 14.96
N ARG A 134 20.10 -0.65 15.62
CA ARG A 134 18.76 -0.44 15.01
C ARG A 134 18.76 0.69 13.97
N LYS A 135 19.64 1.68 14.12
CA LYS A 135 19.82 2.79 13.17
C LYS A 135 20.37 2.28 11.82
N PHE A 136 21.22 1.26 11.86
CA PHE A 136 21.83 0.65 10.68
C PHE A 136 20.85 -0.21 9.87
N GLY A 137 19.93 -0.92 10.54
CA GLY A 137 18.87 -1.67 9.86
C GLY A 137 17.95 -0.78 9.01
N LEU A 138 17.64 0.43 9.48
CA LEU A 138 16.84 1.40 8.74
C LEU A 138 17.54 1.86 7.44
N MET A 139 18.84 2.16 7.53
CA MET A 139 19.66 2.54 6.37
C MET A 139 19.78 1.40 5.36
N LEU A 140 19.91 0.15 5.83
CA LEU A 140 19.96 -1.04 4.97
C LEU A 140 18.65 -1.31 4.23
N ILE A 141 17.49 -1.14 4.89
CA ILE A 141 16.18 -1.29 4.24
C ILE A 141 15.99 -0.22 3.15
N PHE A 142 16.42 1.02 3.43
CA PHE A 142 16.33 2.12 2.47
C PHE A 142 17.26 1.94 1.26
N ALA A 143 18.48 1.42 1.50
CA ALA A 143 19.43 1.06 0.45
C ALA A 143 18.90 -0.12 -0.40
N ALA A 144 18.27 -1.12 0.22
CA ALA A 144 17.67 -2.25 -0.49
C ALA A 144 16.45 -1.84 -1.35
N GLY A 145 15.66 -0.86 -0.90
CA GLY A 145 14.52 -0.34 -1.65
C GLY A 145 14.93 0.48 -2.89
N SER A 146 16.00 1.27 -2.79
CA SER A 146 16.52 2.09 -3.90
C SER A 146 17.20 1.26 -5.00
N LEU A 147 17.75 0.10 -4.66
CA LEU A 147 18.31 -0.85 -5.64
C LEU A 147 17.27 -1.43 -6.62
N LYS A 148 15.96 -1.37 -6.32
CA LYS A 148 14.91 -1.78 -7.27
C LYS A 148 14.66 -0.79 -8.40
N ILE A 149 15.12 0.44 -8.29
CA ILE A 149 14.93 1.49 -9.31
C ILE A 149 16.01 1.39 -10.39
N ALA A 150 17.19 0.86 -10.06
CA ALA A 150 18.33 0.76 -10.99
C ALA A 150 18.08 -0.11 -12.24
N PRO A 151 17.44 -1.30 -12.18
CA PRO A 151 17.23 -2.10 -13.39
C PRO A 151 16.10 -1.57 -14.31
N ALA A 152 15.29 -0.61 -13.85
CA ALA A 152 14.19 -0.03 -14.64
C ALA A 152 14.63 1.14 -15.55
N LEU A 153 15.89 1.58 -15.47
CA LEU A 153 16.43 2.68 -16.29
C LEU A 153 17.09 2.19 -17.60
N GLN A 154 17.02 0.89 -17.92
CA GLN A 154 17.65 0.28 -19.09
C GLN A 154 16.70 -0.55 -19.97
N ALA A 155 15.38 -0.38 -19.84
CA ALA A 155 14.39 -1.01 -20.74
C ALA A 155 13.62 0.05 -21.53
#